data_AF-A0ABD5SXG4-F1
#
_entry.id   AF-A0ABD5SXG4-F1
#
_cell.length_a   1.000
_cell.length_b   1.000
_cell.length_c   1.000
_cell.angle_alpha   90.00
_cell.angle_beta   90.00
_cell.angle_gamma   90.00
#
_symmetry.space_group_name_H-M   'P 1'
#
loop_
_entity.id
_entity.type
_entity.pdbx_description
1 polymer ?
#
loop_
_entity_poly.entity_id
_entity_poly.type
_entity_poly.pdbx_seq_one_letter_code
_entity_poly.pdbx_strand_id
1 'polypeptide(L)' 'MRIALLGGTGDIGEGLALRFARDTDHEILIGSRDPEKARDAVAAYEDELETRGADA' A
#
# COMPACT_ATOMS: atom_id res chain seq x y z
N MET A 1 -8.34 7.84 -8.76
CA MET A 1 -9.07 8.29 -7.56
C MET A 1 -8.20 8.02 -6.34
N ARG A 2 -8.47 8.66 -5.20
CA ARG A 2 -7.68 8.48 -3.96
C ARG A 2 -8.41 7.56 -3.00
N ILE A 3 -7.79 6.46 -2.57
CA ILE A 3 -8.37 5.43 -1.70
C ILE A 3 -7.56 5.36 -0.40
N ALA A 4 -8.21 5.57 0.75
CA ALA A 4 -7.56 5.46 2.05
C ALA A 4 -7.91 4.13 2.74
N LEU A 5 -6.90 3.39 3.17
CA LEU A 5 -7.00 2.15 3.93
C LEU A 5 -6.73 2.44 5.41
N LEU A 6 -7.78 2.63 6.21
CA LEU A 6 -7.67 2.84 7.65
C LEU A 6 -7.31 1.51 8.34
N GLY A 7 -6.12 1.44 8.93
CA GLY A 7 -5.58 0.17 9.43
C GLY A 7 -4.95 -0.67 8.30
N GLY A 8 -4.49 -0.03 7.23
CA GLY A 8 -3.92 -0.68 6.04
C GLY A 8 -2.58 -1.41 6.25
N THR A 9 -2.02 -1.39 7.47
CA THR A 9 -0.73 -2.02 7.82
C THR A 9 -0.87 -3.47 8.30
N GLY A 10 -2.02 -4.12 8.07
CA GLY A 10 -2.23 -5.54 8.38
C GLY A 10 -2.42 -6.34 7.10
N ASP A 11 -2.44 -7.66 7.20
CA ASP A 11 -2.38 -8.59 6.05
C ASP A 11 -3.41 -8.28 4.94
N ILE A 12 -4.65 -7.96 5.32
CA ILE A 12 -5.71 -7.60 4.36
C ILE A 12 -5.42 -6.22 3.72
N GLY A 13 -4.94 -5.27 4.52
CA GLY A 13 -4.58 -3.94 4.05
C GLY A 13 -3.44 -3.98 3.03
N GLU A 14 -2.42 -4.78 3.30
CA GLU A 14 -1.33 -5.07 2.38
C GLU A 14 -1.86 -5.68 1.07
N GLY A 15 -2.64 -6.76 1.17
CA GLY A 15 -3.17 -7.44 -0.02
C GLY A 15 -4.01 -6.52 -0.91
N LEU A 16 -4.82 -5.64 -0.31
CA LEU A 16 -5.59 -4.63 -1.03
C LEU A 16 -4.70 -3.53 -1.62
N ALA A 17 -3.72 -3.04 -0.86
CA ALA A 17 -2.79 -2.01 -1.31
C ALA A 17 -2.01 -2.49 -2.54
N LEU A 18 -1.35 -3.66 -2.45
CA LEU A 18 -0.58 -4.24 -3.56
C LEU A 18 -1.46 -4.52 -4.77
N ARG A 19 -2.67 -5.03 -4.55
CA ARG A 19 -3.59 -5.35 -5.65
C ARG A 19 -4.06 -4.09 -6.37
N PHE A 20 -4.48 -3.08 -5.62
CA PHE A 20 -5.00 -1.85 -6.22
C PHE A 20 -3.90 -1.01 -6.85
N ALA A 21 -2.73 -0.89 -6.21
CA ALA A 21 -1.59 -0.20 -6.79
C ALA A 21 -1.13 -0.86 -8.10
N ARG A 22 -1.09 -2.19 -8.15
CA ARG A 22 -0.68 -2.92 -9.37
C ARG A 22 -1.70 -2.88 -10.51
N ASP A 23 -2.98 -3.07 -10.19
CA ASP A 23 -4.01 -3.31 -11.21
C ASP A 23 -4.79 -2.03 -11.58
N THR A 24 -4.54 -0.88 -10.92
CA THR A 24 -5.28 0.39 -11.15
C THR A 24 -4.42 1.64 -10.96
N ASP A 25 -4.80 2.76 -11.60
CA ASP A 25 -4.16 4.08 -11.39
C ASP A 25 -4.73 4.83 -10.16
N HIS A 26 -5.06 4.12 -9.09
CA HIS A 26 -5.59 4.73 -7.87
C HIS A 26 -4.45 5.06 -6.90
N GLU A 27 -4.46 6.27 -6.37
CA GLU A 27 -3.53 6.64 -5.29
C GLU A 27 -4.02 5.97 -4.00
N ILE A 28 -3.19 5.11 -3.42
CA ILE A 28 -3.50 4.37 -2.20
C ILE A 28 -2.82 5.03 -0.99
N LEU A 29 -3.61 5.39 0.03
CA LEU A 29 -3.09 5.87 1.31
C LEU A 29 -3.21 4.80 2.38
N ILE A 30 -2.09 4.53 3.04
CA ILE A 30 -2.02 3.60 4.17
C ILE A 30 -2.17 4.39 5.47
N GLY A 31 -3.27 4.13 6.18
CA GLY A 31 -3.54 4.70 7.50
C GLY A 31 -3.17 3.73 8.62
N SER A 32 -2.59 4.25 9.69
CA SER A 32 -2.22 3.50 10.90
C SER A 32 -2.44 4.36 12.15
N ARG A 33 -2.51 3.70 13.31
CA ARG A 33 -2.45 4.37 14.62
C ARG A 33 -1.05 4.95 14.90
N ASP A 34 -0.03 4.34 14.32
CA ASP A 34 1.36 4.78 14.38
C ASP A 34 1.79 5.25 12.99
N PRO A 35 2.13 6.53 12.80
CA PRO A 35 2.51 7.07 11.50
C PRO A 35 3.81 6.48 10.95
N GLU A 36 4.78 6.11 11.79
CA GLU A 36 6.01 5.48 11.30
C GLU A 36 5.71 4.10 10.73
N LYS A 37 4.87 3.32 11.43
CA LYS A 37 4.41 2.02 10.93
C LYS A 37 3.72 2.12 9.55
N ALA A 38 2.99 3.20 9.29
CA ALA A 38 2.40 3.41 7.97
C ALA A 38 3.47 3.71 6.90
N ARG A 39 4.49 4.50 7.22
CA ARG A 39 5.59 4.81 6.28
C ARG A 39 6.41 3.56 5.97
N ASP A 40 6.75 2.77 6.98
CA ASP A 40 7.48 1.51 6.79
C ASP A 40 6.69 0.53 5.93
N ALA A 41 5.37 0.43 6.15
CA ALA A 41 4.50 -0.42 5.34
C ALA A 41 4.43 0.05 3.89
N VAL A 42 4.34 1.36 3.64
CA VAL A 42 4.35 1.91 2.27
C VAL A 42 5.66 1.57 1.56
N ALA A 43 6.80 1.80 2.20
CA ALA A 43 8.10 1.47 1.61
C ALA A 43 8.22 -0.02 1.27
N ALA A 44 7.79 -0.90 2.18
CA ALA A 44 7.78 -2.33 1.93
C ALA A 44 6.84 -2.73 0.76
N TYR A 45 5.70 -2.06 0.61
CA TYR A 45 4.78 -2.33 -0.49
C TYR A 45 5.33 -1.83 -1.83
N GLU A 46 6.00 -0.67 -1.86
CA GLU A 46 6.70 -0.15 -3.04
C GLU A 46 7.81 -1.11 -3.50
N ASP A 47 8.64 -1.58 -2.58
CA ASP A 47 9.69 -2.58 -2.85
C ASP A 47 9.11 -3.89 -3.42
N GLU A 48 7.97 -4.35 -2.88
CA GLU A 48 7.29 -5.56 -3.34
C GLU A 48 6.69 -5.38 -4.74
N LEU A 49 6.18 -4.20 -5.06
CA LEU A 49 5.66 -3.87 -6.40
C LEU A 49 6.78 -3.84 -7.44
N GLU A 50 7.89 -3.17 -7.13
CA GLU A 50 9.07 -3.15 -8.00
C GLU A 50 9.59 -4.57 -8.28
N THR A 51 9.71 -5.40 -7.22
CA THR A 51 10.17 -6.79 -7.34
C THR A 51 9.27 -7.61 -8.26
N ARG A 52 7.97 -7.31 -8.31
CA ARG A 52 6.97 -8.00 -9.14
C ARG A 52 6.84 -7.40 -10.55
N GLY A 53 7.66 -6.41 -10.90
CA GLY A 53 7.62 -5.73 -12.20
C GLY A 53 6.34 -4.91 -12.42
N ALA A 54 5.75 -4.40 -11.34
CA ALA A 54 4.67 -3.43 -11.41
C ALA A 54 5.25 -2.02 -11.24
N ASP A 55 4.91 -1.10 -12.13
CA ASP A 55 5.15 0.33 -11.90
C ASP A 55 4.17 0.80 -10.81
N ALA A 56 4.69 1.36 -9.72
CA ALA A 56 3.92 1.87 -8.58
C ALA A 56 3.45 3.31 -8.79
#